data_AF-A0A1T0ABQ4-F1
#
_entry.id   AF-A0A1T0ABQ4-F1
#
_cell.length_a   1.000
_cell.length_b   1.000
_cell.length_c   1.000
_cell.angle_alpha   90.00
_cell.angle_beta   90.00
_cell.angle_gamma   90.00
#
_symmetry.space_group_name_H-M   'P 1'
#
loop_
_entity.id
_entity.type
_entity.pdbx_description
1 polymer ?
#
loop_
_entity_poly.entity_id
_entity_poly.type
_entity_poly.pdbx_seq_one_letter_code
_entity_poly.pdbx_strand_id
1 'polypeptide(L)'
;MRWCKNCHADRLGFAVIDERTGRAIGTSSFHDILPACQRLEIGYTWYAQSYWRTHVNTTCKFLLLRLAFETLGFRTVGFRASPANIRSQRAIERLGAKKDGVIRGHRVYQDGTIADTVMYSITADEWQDVKRRLLDRLNKSCEFADLSSSEKHCG
;
A
#
# COMPACT_ATOMS: atom_id res chain seq x y z
N MET A 1 34.45 -17.44 17.48
CA MET A 1 33.56 -16.26 17.39
C MET A 1 32.76 -16.37 16.10
N ARG A 2 31.43 -16.39 16.19
CA ARG A 2 30.52 -16.63 15.05
C ARG A 2 30.25 -15.30 14.33
N TRP A 3 30.43 -15.29 13.01
CA TRP A 3 30.05 -14.15 12.16
C TRP A 3 28.52 -14.10 12.01
N CYS A 4 27.91 -12.94 12.27
CA CYS A 4 26.57 -12.62 11.78
C CYS A 4 26.73 -12.01 10.39
N LYS A 5 26.52 -12.81 9.34
CA LYS A 5 26.33 -12.31 7.97
C LYS A 5 24.82 -12.17 7.74
N ASN A 6 24.40 -10.98 7.33
CA ASN A 6 23.03 -10.55 6.97
C ASN A 6 22.23 -9.85 8.07
N CYS A 7 22.54 -8.57 8.28
CA CYS A 7 21.55 -7.58 8.69
C CYS A 7 21.39 -6.56 7.54
N HIS A 8 20.91 -6.99 6.38
CA HIS A 8 20.39 -6.05 5.39
C HIS A 8 18.97 -5.69 5.82
N ALA A 9 18.67 -4.41 5.94
CA ALA A 9 17.30 -3.98 6.20
C ALA A 9 16.45 -4.31 4.96
N ASP A 10 15.79 -5.47 4.95
CA ASP A 10 14.92 -5.97 3.86
C ASP A 10 13.61 -5.15 3.70
N ARG A 11 13.52 -4.00 4.38
CA ARG A 11 12.33 -3.16 4.45
C ARG A 11 12.69 -1.68 4.56
N LEU A 12 12.16 -0.88 3.64
CA LEU A 12 12.18 0.57 3.71
C LEU A 12 10.82 1.09 4.19
N GLY A 13 10.78 1.61 5.42
CA GLY A 13 9.57 2.13 6.04
C GLY A 13 9.33 3.61 5.76
N PHE A 14 8.07 3.97 5.53
CA PHE A 14 7.61 5.35 5.37
C PHE A 14 6.63 5.67 6.49
N ALA A 15 6.82 6.81 7.14
CA ALA A 15 5.83 7.38 8.04
C ALA A 15 4.77 8.11 7.23
N VAL A 16 3.50 7.99 7.63
CA VAL A 16 2.39 8.73 7.04
C VAL A 16 2.04 9.84 8.00
N ILE A 17 2.28 11.08 7.57
CA ILE A 17 2.05 12.28 8.38
C ILE A 17 0.81 13.00 7.85
N ASP A 18 -0.10 13.36 8.74
CA ASP A 18 -1.19 14.28 8.41
C ASP A 18 -0.65 15.71 8.41
N GLU A 19 -0.54 16.32 7.23
CA GLU A 19 0.01 17.67 7.08
C GLU A 19 -0.76 18.74 7.87
N ARG A 20 -2.07 18.55 8.09
CA ARG A 20 -2.89 19.52 8.84
C ARG A 20 -2.52 19.55 10.31
N THR A 21 -2.09 18.42 10.86
CA THR A 21 -1.86 18.25 12.30
C THR A 21 -0.38 18.02 12.64
N GLY A 22 0.46 17.72 11.65
CA GLY A 22 1.85 17.32 11.82
C GLY A 22 2.05 15.95 12.48
N ARG A 23 0.97 15.19 12.72
CA ARG A 23 1.02 13.93 13.48
C ARG A 23 1.29 12.75 12.57
N ALA A 24 2.04 11.77 13.07
CA ALA A 24 2.14 10.46 12.45
C ALA A 24 0.82 9.69 12.62
N ILE A 25 0.19 9.34 11.51
CA ILE A 25 -1.12 8.68 11.45
C ILE A 25 -1.03 7.26 10.88
N GLY A 26 0.16 6.80 10.50
CA GLY A 26 0.35 5.47 9.95
C GLY A 26 1.75 5.19 9.44
N THR A 27 1.89 4.02 8.84
CA THR A 27 3.09 3.59 8.12
C THR A 27 2.73 2.69 6.94
N SER A 28 3.60 2.66 5.95
CA SER A 28 3.63 1.65 4.89
C SER A 28 5.09 1.44 4.50
N SER A 29 5.43 0.28 3.96
CA SER A 29 6.82 -0.05 3.62
C SER A 29 6.95 -0.63 2.22
N PHE A 30 8.11 -0.42 1.62
CA PHE A 30 8.65 -1.36 0.63
C PHE A 30 9.35 -2.51 1.35
N HIS A 31 9.16 -3.73 0.87
CA HIS A 31 9.83 -4.93 1.37
C HIS A 31 9.96 -5.97 0.25
N ASP A 32 10.68 -7.07 0.52
CA ASP A 32 10.96 -8.12 -0.48
C ASP A 32 11.48 -7.51 -1.80
N ILE A 33 12.46 -6.60 -1.67
CA ILE A 33 13.00 -5.84 -2.79
C ILE A 33 13.98 -6.74 -3.55
N LEU A 34 13.65 -7.01 -4.82
CA LEU A 34 14.40 -7.86 -5.73
C LEU A 34 14.85 -7.03 -6.94
N PRO A 35 15.99 -6.32 -6.85
CA PRO A 35 16.47 -5.45 -7.93
C PRO A 35 16.71 -6.19 -9.25
N ALA A 36 17.24 -7.42 -9.18
CA ALA A 36 17.51 -8.24 -10.37
C ALA A 36 16.24 -8.54 -11.18
N CYS A 37 15.10 -8.70 -10.51
CA CYS A 37 13.80 -8.92 -11.15
C CYS A 37 13.00 -7.62 -11.33
N GLN A 38 13.55 -6.48 -10.92
CA GLN A 38 12.87 -5.19 -10.85
C GLN A 38 11.50 -5.31 -10.16
N ARG A 39 11.46 -6.07 -9.05
CA ARG A 39 10.25 -6.29 -8.25
C ARG A 39 10.43 -5.82 -6.82
N LEU A 40 9.40 -5.22 -6.25
CA LEU A 40 9.29 -4.99 -4.81
C LEU A 40 7.84 -5.21 -4.36
N GLU A 41 7.61 -5.24 -3.06
CA GLU A 41 6.26 -5.30 -2.51
C GLU A 41 5.95 -4.11 -1.61
N ILE A 42 4.69 -3.68 -1.63
CA ILE A 42 4.19 -2.69 -0.67
C ILE A 42 3.34 -3.40 0.38
N GLY A 43 3.76 -3.26 1.64
CA GLY A 43 3.09 -3.90 2.76
C GLY A 43 3.36 -3.20 4.08
N TYR A 44 3.29 -3.97 5.18
CA TYR A 44 3.41 -3.47 6.56
C TYR A 44 2.58 -2.21 6.81
N THR A 45 1.40 -2.16 6.19
CA THR A 45 0.57 -0.96 6.16
C THR A 45 -0.35 -0.92 7.36
N TRP A 46 -0.24 0.14 8.14
CA TRP A 46 -1.12 0.42 9.26
C TRP A 46 -1.47 1.90 9.26
N TYR A 47 -2.72 2.22 9.56
CA TYR A 47 -3.20 3.59 9.78
C TYR A 47 -4.01 3.62 11.07
N ALA A 48 -3.97 4.75 11.76
CA ALA A 48 -4.85 5.03 12.88
C ALA A 48 -6.32 4.84 12.47
N GLN A 49 -7.14 4.29 13.38
CA GLN A 49 -8.50 3.87 13.07
C GLN A 49 -9.40 5.02 12.59
N SER A 50 -9.17 6.24 13.06
CA SER A 50 -9.85 7.46 12.61
C SER A 50 -9.62 7.79 11.12
N TYR A 51 -8.56 7.25 10.51
CA TYR A 51 -8.23 7.42 9.10
C TYR A 51 -8.60 6.19 8.25
N TRP A 52 -9.35 5.24 8.83
CA TRP A 52 -9.86 4.12 8.05
C TRP A 52 -11.01 4.56 7.15
N ARG A 53 -11.03 4.02 5.93
CA ARG A 53 -12.03 4.35 4.90
C ARG A 53 -12.00 5.82 4.44
N THR A 54 -10.90 6.54 4.70
CA THR A 54 -10.63 7.87 4.15
C THR A 54 -9.73 7.78 2.90
N HIS A 55 -9.35 8.94 2.34
CA HIS A 55 -8.44 9.03 1.20
C HIS A 55 -7.01 8.54 1.50
N VAL A 56 -6.61 8.48 2.79
CA VAL A 56 -5.21 8.24 3.21
C VAL A 56 -4.59 7.04 2.54
N ASN A 57 -5.26 5.89 2.54
CA ASN A 57 -4.69 4.70 1.90
C ASN A 57 -4.50 4.87 0.39
N THR A 58 -5.46 5.50 -0.30
CA THR A 58 -5.35 5.77 -1.75
C THR A 58 -4.17 6.70 -2.02
N THR A 59 -4.03 7.80 -1.26
CA THR A 59 -2.94 8.76 -1.40
C THR A 59 -1.58 8.09 -1.16
N CYS A 60 -1.43 7.37 -0.04
CA CYS A 60 -0.16 6.70 0.28
C CYS A 60 0.22 5.66 -0.79
N LYS A 61 -0.73 4.85 -1.26
CA LYS A 61 -0.45 3.85 -2.30
C LYS A 61 -0.13 4.49 -3.64
N PHE A 62 -0.80 5.59 -4.00
CA PHE A 62 -0.44 6.37 -5.18
C PHE A 62 1.01 6.88 -5.11
N LEU A 63 1.39 7.51 -4.00
CA LEU A 63 2.75 8.04 -3.82
C LEU A 63 3.82 6.94 -3.89
N LEU A 64 3.57 5.80 -3.23
CA LEU A 64 4.50 4.67 -3.24
C LEU A 64 4.59 3.98 -4.61
N LEU A 65 3.46 3.79 -5.31
CA LEU A 65 3.47 3.22 -6.65
C LEU A 65 4.18 4.16 -7.63
N ARG A 66 3.92 5.47 -7.54
CA ARG A 66 4.60 6.48 -8.34
C ARG A 66 6.11 6.44 -8.11
N LEU A 67 6.55 6.41 -6.85
CA LEU A 67 7.97 6.29 -6.50
C LEU A 67 8.58 5.01 -7.09
N ALA A 68 7.91 3.87 -6.93
CA ALA A 68 8.40 2.58 -7.42
C ALA A 68 8.55 2.53 -8.94
N PHE A 69 7.53 2.96 -9.69
CA PHE A 69 7.52 2.88 -11.15
C PHE A 69 8.26 4.04 -11.82
N GLU A 70 8.03 5.28 -11.40
CA GLU A 70 8.52 6.47 -12.13
C GLU A 70 9.91 6.92 -11.70
N THR A 71 10.27 6.71 -10.43
CA THR A 71 11.58 7.14 -9.90
C THR A 71 12.57 5.99 -9.80
N LEU A 72 12.14 4.87 -9.22
CA LEU A 72 13.01 3.72 -8.99
C LEU A 72 13.08 2.76 -10.18
N GLY A 73 12.17 2.88 -11.16
CA GLY A 73 12.17 2.07 -12.38
C GLY A 73 11.87 0.58 -12.16
N PHE A 74 11.18 0.22 -11.08
CA PHE A 74 10.73 -1.16 -10.88
C PHE A 74 9.64 -1.51 -11.90
N ARG A 75 9.62 -2.77 -12.36
CA ARG A 75 8.66 -3.26 -13.36
C ARG A 75 7.42 -3.88 -12.74
N THR A 76 7.51 -4.36 -11.50
CA THR A 76 6.39 -5.01 -10.83
C THR A 76 6.35 -4.62 -9.36
N VAL A 77 5.15 -4.21 -8.89
CA VAL A 77 4.87 -3.96 -7.48
C VAL A 77 3.87 -4.98 -6.99
N GLY A 78 4.26 -5.76 -5.99
CA GLY A 78 3.43 -6.79 -5.37
C GLY A 78 2.72 -6.33 -4.08
N PHE A 79 1.68 -7.06 -3.73
CA PHE A 79 0.95 -6.93 -2.46
C PHE A 79 0.58 -8.31 -1.91
N ARG A 80 0.51 -8.40 -0.58
CA ARG A 80 0.07 -9.60 0.14
C ARG A 80 -1.16 -9.30 0.96
N ALA A 81 -2.12 -10.21 0.95
CA ALA A 81 -3.25 -10.19 1.87
C ALA A 81 -3.51 -11.58 2.46
N SER A 82 -4.05 -11.60 3.69
CA SER A 82 -4.62 -12.83 4.24
C SER A 82 -5.90 -13.20 3.47
N PRO A 83 -6.12 -14.49 3.15
CA PRO A 83 -7.39 -14.96 2.58
C PRO A 83 -8.60 -14.56 3.42
N ALA A 84 -8.47 -14.51 4.76
CA ALA A 84 -9.54 -14.09 5.66
C ALA A 84 -9.76 -12.57 5.67
N ASN A 85 -8.75 -11.76 5.28
CA ASN A 85 -8.85 -10.31 5.30
C ASN A 85 -9.40 -9.77 3.96
N ILE A 86 -10.69 -10.00 3.75
CA ILE A 86 -11.42 -9.55 2.54
C ILE A 86 -11.36 -8.03 2.37
N ARG A 87 -11.29 -7.27 3.47
CA ARG A 87 -11.17 -5.81 3.41
C ARG A 87 -9.85 -5.38 2.75
N SER A 88 -8.73 -6.02 3.11
CA SER A 88 -7.43 -5.73 2.51
C SER A 88 -7.39 -6.15 1.05
N GLN A 89 -7.94 -7.34 0.71
CA GLN A 89 -8.05 -7.80 -0.67
C GLN A 89 -8.83 -6.81 -1.54
N ARG A 90 -10.03 -6.42 -1.11
CA ARG A 90 -10.84 -5.40 -1.82
C ARG A 90 -10.12 -4.06 -1.93
N ALA A 91 -9.34 -3.66 -0.92
CA ALA A 91 -8.57 -2.43 -0.99
C ALA A 91 -7.47 -2.51 -2.04
N ILE A 92 -6.78 -3.64 -2.15
CA ILE A 92 -5.72 -3.91 -3.15
C ILE A 92 -6.32 -3.98 -4.57
N GLU A 93 -7.41 -4.73 -4.76
CA GLU A 93 -8.13 -4.82 -6.05
C GLU A 93 -8.60 -3.42 -6.52
N ARG A 94 -9.08 -2.60 -5.58
CA ARG A 94 -9.49 -1.21 -5.86
C ARG A 94 -8.34 -0.29 -6.28
N LEU A 95 -7.08 -0.63 -5.97
CA LEU A 95 -5.93 0.10 -6.52
C LEU A 95 -5.76 -0.23 -8.00
N GLY A 96 -6.18 -1.43 -8.42
CA GLY A 96 -5.92 -1.96 -9.75
C GLY A 96 -5.05 -3.18 -9.80
N ALA A 97 -4.58 -3.65 -8.65
CA ALA A 97 -3.76 -4.82 -8.60
C ALA A 97 -4.57 -6.04 -9.02
N LYS A 98 -3.98 -6.87 -9.86
CA LYS A 98 -4.56 -8.14 -10.30
C LYS A 98 -4.13 -9.24 -9.34
N LYS A 99 -5.00 -10.24 -9.14
CA LYS A 99 -4.73 -11.38 -8.28
C LYS A 99 -3.82 -12.36 -9.01
N ASP A 100 -2.62 -12.58 -8.50
CA ASP A 100 -1.64 -13.51 -9.07
C ASP A 100 -1.92 -14.95 -8.64
N GLY A 101 -2.48 -15.15 -7.43
CA GLY A 101 -2.79 -16.47 -6.92
C GLY A 101 -2.81 -16.56 -5.39
N VAL A 102 -2.83 -17.79 -4.88
CA VAL A 102 -2.74 -18.07 -3.44
C VAL A 102 -1.56 -19.00 -3.20
N ILE A 103 -0.62 -18.57 -2.35
CA ILE A 103 0.47 -19.41 -1.87
C ILE A 103 -0.01 -20.11 -0.61
N ARG A 104 -0.08 -21.44 -0.67
CA ARG A 104 -0.49 -22.28 0.47
C ARG A 104 0.65 -22.42 1.46
N GLY A 105 0.35 -22.28 2.76
CA GLY A 105 1.35 -22.42 3.82
C GLY A 105 2.51 -21.44 3.76
N HIS A 106 2.25 -20.22 3.26
CA HIS A 106 3.28 -19.23 2.97
C HIS A 106 3.95 -18.63 4.21
N ARG A 107 3.22 -18.50 5.32
CA ARG A 107 3.71 -17.83 6.53
C ARG A 107 3.16 -18.45 7.80
N VAL A 108 3.88 -18.24 8.90
CA VAL A 108 3.42 -18.59 10.24
C VAL A 108 2.97 -17.31 10.94
N TYR A 109 1.74 -17.28 11.46
CA TYR A 109 1.27 -16.19 12.30
C TYR A 109 1.92 -16.24 13.69
N GLN A 110 1.76 -15.16 14.46
CA GLN A 110 2.33 -15.07 15.82
C GLN A 110 1.82 -16.15 16.77
N ASP A 111 0.62 -16.68 16.52
CA ASP A 111 0.00 -17.77 17.28
C ASP A 111 0.46 -19.18 16.84
N GLY A 112 1.39 -19.27 15.88
CA GLY A 112 1.90 -20.54 15.34
C GLY A 112 1.06 -21.12 14.19
N THR A 113 -0.06 -20.49 13.83
CA THR A 113 -0.92 -20.96 12.73
C THR A 113 -0.21 -20.76 11.38
N ILE A 114 -0.15 -21.82 10.58
CA ILE A 114 0.30 -21.74 9.19
C ILE A 114 -0.81 -21.13 8.34
N ALA A 115 -0.49 -20.05 7.63
CA ALA A 115 -1.44 -19.26 6.89
C ALA A 115 -1.05 -19.12 5.41
N ASP A 116 -2.07 -19.26 4.58
CA ASP A 116 -2.04 -18.95 3.17
C ASP A 116 -1.89 -17.44 2.95
N THR A 117 -1.41 -17.07 1.77
CA THR A 117 -1.28 -15.68 1.34
C THR A 117 -1.84 -15.50 -0.05
N VAL A 118 -2.73 -14.53 -0.20
CA VAL A 118 -3.20 -14.09 -1.52
C VAL A 118 -2.21 -13.06 -2.05
N MET A 119 -1.68 -13.32 -3.23
CA MET A 119 -0.71 -12.48 -3.94
C MET A 119 -1.42 -11.63 -4.98
N TYR A 120 -1.04 -10.36 -5.06
CA TYR A 120 -1.49 -9.44 -6.09
C TYR A 120 -0.30 -8.68 -6.67
N SER A 121 -0.44 -8.18 -7.89
CA SER A 121 0.57 -7.33 -8.52
C SER A 121 -0.02 -6.24 -9.42
N ILE A 122 0.79 -5.21 -9.65
CA ILE A 122 0.62 -4.21 -10.71
C ILE A 122 1.93 -4.21 -11.50
N THR A 123 1.86 -4.21 -12.83
CA THR A 123 3.03 -4.08 -13.70
C THR A 123 3.22 -2.64 -14.18
N ALA A 124 4.42 -2.32 -14.64
CA ALA A 124 4.73 -1.00 -15.21
C ALA A 124 3.84 -0.67 -16.43
N ASP A 125 3.45 -1.66 -17.23
CA ASP A 125 2.58 -1.48 -18.39
C ASP A 125 1.16 -1.08 -17.96
N GLU A 126 0.72 -1.56 -16.80
CA GLU A 126 -0.59 -1.23 -16.20
C GLU A 126 -0.57 0.09 -15.44
N TRP A 127 0.62 0.61 -15.10
CA TRP A 127 0.77 1.73 -14.19
C TRP A 127 0.07 3.00 -14.68
N GLN A 128 0.15 3.34 -15.97
CA GLN A 128 -0.48 4.57 -16.46
C GLN A 128 -2.00 4.57 -16.28
N ASP A 129 -2.65 3.44 -16.50
CA ASP A 129 -4.10 3.30 -16.32
C ASP A 129 -4.48 3.32 -14.83
N VAL A 130 -3.69 2.61 -14.01
CA VAL A 130 -3.83 2.62 -12.55
C VAL A 130 -3.68 4.05 -12.00
N LYS A 131 -2.65 4.78 -12.45
CA LYS A 131 -2.35 6.14 -12.05
C LYS A 131 -3.52 7.08 -12.33
N ARG A 132 -4.06 7.05 -13.56
CA ARG A 132 -5.23 7.86 -13.95
C ARG A 132 -6.41 7.59 -13.02
N ARG A 133 -6.78 6.32 -12.82
CA ARG A 133 -7.90 5.96 -11.93
C ARG A 133 -7.67 6.39 -10.48
N LEU A 134 -6.44 6.32 -9.96
CA LEU A 134 -6.13 6.76 -8.60
C LEU A 134 -6.28 8.28 -8.47
N LEU A 135 -5.77 9.05 -9.44
CA LEU A 135 -5.90 10.51 -9.48
C LEU A 135 -7.38 10.93 -9.55
N ASP A 136 -8.17 10.33 -10.42
CA ASP A 136 -9.61 10.63 -10.52
C ASP A 136 -10.35 10.44 -9.20
N ARG A 137 -9.97 9.41 -8.43
CA ARG A 137 -10.56 9.14 -7.11
C ARG A 137 -10.11 10.15 -6.05
N LEU A 138 -8.86 10.59 -6.11
CA LEU A 138 -8.35 11.61 -5.20
C LEU A 138 -9.02 12.96 -5.49
N ASN A 139 -9.20 13.32 -6.76
CA ASN A 139 -9.89 14.55 -7.16
C ASN A 139 -11.35 14.56 -6.68
N LYS A 140 -12.09 13.46 -6.91
CA LYS A 140 -13.47 13.31 -6.37
C LYS A 140 -13.54 13.40 -4.85
N SER A 141 -12.51 12.90 -4.15
CA SER A 141 -12.45 12.97 -2.69
C SER A 141 -12.18 14.40 -2.20
N CYS A 142 -11.46 15.20 -2.98
CA CYS A 142 -11.20 16.61 -2.69
C CYS A 142 -12.48 17.46 -2.86
N GLU A 143 -13.18 17.30 -3.98
CA GLU A 143 -14.43 18.03 -4.27
C GLU A 143 -15.50 17.83 -3.17
N PHE A 144 -15.64 16.60 -2.65
CA PHE A 144 -16.56 16.32 -1.54
C PHE A 144 -16.11 16.93 -0.21
N ALA A 145 -14.81 17.07 0.04
CA ALA A 145 -14.29 17.69 1.26
C ALA A 145 -14.55 19.21 1.27
N ASP A 146 -14.42 19.86 0.11
CA ASP A 146 -14.67 21.29 -0.05
C ASP A 146 -16.16 21.64 0.12
N LEU A 147 -17.07 20.84 -0.46
CA LEU A 147 -18.51 21.00 -0.29
C LEU A 147 -18.97 20.80 1.17
N SER A 148 -18.36 19.85 1.90
CA SER A 148 -18.69 19.61 3.31
C SER A 148 -18.14 20.68 4.28
N SER A 149 -17.20 21.51 3.81
CA SER A 149 -16.61 22.61 4.58
C SER A 149 -17.41 23.91 4.40
N SER A 150 -18.08 24.09 3.25
CA SER A 150 -18.94 25.27 2.99
C SER A 150 -20.28 25.24 3.74
N GLU A 151 -20.77 24.08 4.18
CA GLU A 151 -22.05 23.97 4.90
C GLU A 151 -21.95 24.29 6.41
N LYS A 152 -20.74 24.54 6.95
CA LYS A 152 -20.53 24.78 8.39
C LYS A 152 -20.37 26.25 8.79
N HIS A 153 -20.76 27.20 7.93
CA HIS A 153 -20.67 28.64 8.21
C HIS A 153 -21.99 29.42 8.04
N CYS A 154 -23.12 28.72 7.92
CA CYS A 154 -24.44 29.35 7.94
C CYS A 154 -25.29 28.70 9.03
N GLY A 155 -25.21 29.24 10.24
CA GLY A 155 -25.98 28.81 11.41
C GLY A 155 -25.65 29.66 12.62
#